data_AF-A0A958RD77-F1
#
_entry.id   AF-A0A958RD77-F1
#
_cell.length_a   1.000
_cell.length_b   1.000
_cell.length_c   1.000
_cell.angle_alpha   90.00
_cell.angle_beta   90.00
_cell.angle_gamma   90.00
#
_symmetry.space_group_name_H-M   'P 1'
#
loop_
_entity.id
_entity.type
_entity.pdbx_description
1 polymer ?
#
loop_
_entity_poly.entity_id
_entity_poly.type
_entity_poly.pdbx_seq_one_letter_code
_entity_poly.pdbx_strand_id
1 'polypeptide(L)'
;MAYQVRYNFRDLDSTSKFSLTYDVFEGDFRERWLQVLQYELNRNQKIRQDHFYGQRFTNEKNIREEMQRNIDIVNSFAPKGEPWIKGSTYPDMTHEDLMKLHEEFEFLSPRPEFTSRSAPHEMVEALIYVNVLIHRYEGIYAEPGKFHVDALFMDPTNWAFEESDYQLFTLEQKQGWLYLDYGVTGVPPAVAFWQKVEQRPVPQYNYKAGAKLFFWGDSSGDSQKDQMATWLKEKWDMDIFDPKLALGYIPLGKIHGDFDSREIADQLERHNQIESIEIL
;
A
#
# COMPACT_ATOMS: atom_id res chain seq x y z
N MET A 1 18.47 22.44 7.81
CA MET A 1 17.04 22.83 7.81
C MET A 1 16.25 21.54 7.79
N ALA A 2 15.25 21.40 8.65
CA ALA A 2 14.38 20.23 8.60
C ALA A 2 13.48 20.34 7.37
N TYR A 3 13.46 19.32 6.52
CA TYR A 3 12.53 19.26 5.40
C TYR A 3 11.16 18.84 5.91
N GLN A 4 10.12 19.42 5.34
CA GLN A 4 8.76 18.96 5.58
C GLN A 4 8.11 18.53 4.28
N VAL A 5 7.19 17.57 4.37
CA VAL A 5 6.31 17.19 3.26
C VAL A 5 4.88 17.38 3.69
N ARG A 6 4.09 18.09 2.88
CA ARG A 6 2.68 18.34 3.13
C ARG A 6 1.82 17.60 2.12
N TYR A 7 0.85 16.87 2.63
CA TYR A 7 -0.22 16.23 1.86
C TYR A 7 -1.48 17.08 2.00
N ASN A 8 -1.97 17.59 0.88
CA ASN A 8 -3.20 18.37 0.83
C ASN A 8 -4.34 17.48 0.35
N PHE A 9 -5.44 17.54 1.09
CA PHE A 9 -6.64 16.77 0.87
C PHE A 9 -7.79 17.71 0.53
N ARG A 10 -8.69 17.27 -0.34
CA ARG A 10 -9.89 18.02 -0.70
C ARG A 10 -11.15 17.19 -0.51
N ASP A 11 -12.22 17.89 -0.23
CA ASP A 11 -13.58 17.37 -0.33
C ASP A 11 -14.02 17.42 -1.82
N LEU A 12 -14.75 16.41 -2.27
CA LEU A 12 -15.31 16.36 -3.62
C LEU A 12 -16.51 17.30 -3.79
N ASP A 13 -17.26 17.52 -2.72
CA ASP A 13 -18.52 18.25 -2.72
C ASP A 13 -18.36 19.70 -2.25
N SER A 14 -17.14 20.10 -1.86
CA SER A 14 -16.88 21.45 -1.38
C SER A 14 -15.48 21.97 -1.75
N THR A 15 -15.23 23.23 -1.44
CA THR A 15 -13.91 23.85 -1.62
C THR A 15 -13.04 23.77 -0.38
N SER A 16 -13.49 23.04 0.66
CA SER A 16 -12.71 22.87 1.88
C SER A 16 -11.47 22.02 1.62
N LYS A 17 -10.39 22.37 2.33
CA LYS A 17 -9.11 21.69 2.25
C LYS A 17 -8.66 21.31 3.64
N PHE A 18 -8.01 20.17 3.73
CA PHE A 18 -7.36 19.68 4.92
C PHE A 18 -5.92 19.31 4.57
N SER A 19 -4.96 19.59 5.44
CA SER A 19 -3.55 19.32 5.15
C SER A 19 -2.89 18.62 6.32
N LEU A 20 -2.07 17.61 6.01
CA LEU A 20 -1.17 16.98 6.96
C LEU A 20 0.27 17.31 6.58
N THR A 21 1.01 17.91 7.50
CA THR A 21 2.44 18.20 7.32
C THR A 21 3.26 17.22 8.14
N TYR A 22 4.33 16.69 7.56
CA TYR A 22 5.24 15.73 8.18
C TYR A 22 6.65 16.30 8.24
N ASP A 23 7.28 16.19 9.40
CA ASP A 23 8.71 16.41 9.57
C ASP A 23 9.46 15.17 9.07
N VAL A 24 10.29 15.35 8.03
CA VAL A 24 11.02 14.24 7.40
C VAL A 24 12.29 13.95 8.20
N PHE A 25 12.53 12.68 8.52
CA PHE A 25 13.70 12.25 9.30
C PHE A 25 15.00 12.53 8.55
N GLU A 26 16.05 12.91 9.29
CA GLU A 26 17.35 13.22 8.68
C GLU A 26 18.10 11.96 8.24
N GLY A 27 18.88 12.08 7.16
CA GLY A 27 19.75 11.01 6.65
C GLY A 27 19.96 11.09 5.14
N ASP A 28 20.91 10.32 4.61
CA ASP A 28 21.20 10.33 3.17
C ASP A 28 20.03 9.80 2.33
N PHE A 29 19.31 8.80 2.85
CA PHE A 29 18.12 8.26 2.19
C PHE A 29 17.00 9.30 2.03
N ARG A 30 16.86 10.24 2.97
CA ARG A 30 15.91 11.37 2.87
C ARG A 30 16.13 12.14 1.59
N GLU A 31 17.36 12.57 1.34
CA GLU A 31 17.68 13.41 0.18
C GLU A 31 17.34 12.70 -1.12
N ARG A 32 17.68 11.40 -1.21
CA ARG A 32 17.31 10.56 -2.36
C ARG A 32 15.80 10.44 -2.53
N TRP A 33 15.06 10.17 -1.46
CA TRP A 33 13.61 10.05 -1.54
C TRP A 33 12.94 11.38 -1.93
N LEU A 34 13.36 12.51 -1.35
CA LEU A 34 12.84 13.84 -1.71
C LEU A 34 13.11 14.20 -3.17
N GLN A 35 14.28 13.84 -3.71
CA GLN A 35 14.58 14.02 -5.14
C GLN A 35 13.65 13.18 -6.03
N VAL A 36 13.36 11.94 -5.63
CA VAL A 36 12.44 11.05 -6.33
C VAL A 36 10.99 11.59 -6.25
N LEU A 37 10.57 12.10 -5.10
CA LEU A 37 9.28 12.76 -4.93
C LEU A 37 9.16 14.01 -5.82
N GLN A 38 10.17 14.88 -5.80
CA GLN A 38 10.20 16.07 -6.65
C GLN A 38 10.16 15.71 -8.14
N TYR A 39 10.85 14.64 -8.53
CA TYR A 39 10.83 14.12 -9.90
C TYR A 39 9.42 13.72 -10.34
N GLU A 40 8.69 12.94 -9.54
CA GLU A 40 7.32 12.53 -9.88
C GLU A 40 6.33 13.70 -9.88
N LEU A 41 6.48 14.65 -8.95
CA LEU A 41 5.67 15.88 -8.93
C LEU A 41 5.88 16.72 -10.19
N ASN A 42 7.13 16.85 -10.66
CA ASN A 42 7.46 17.59 -11.88
C ASN A 42 6.94 16.93 -13.16
N ARG A 43 6.63 15.62 -13.13
CA ARG A 43 6.03 14.89 -14.26
C ARG A 43 4.52 15.12 -14.39
N ASN A 44 3.89 15.90 -13.48
CA ASN A 44 2.44 16.06 -13.39
C ASN A 44 1.70 14.72 -13.33
N GLN A 45 2.30 13.74 -12.66
CA GLN A 45 1.67 12.44 -12.45
C GLN A 45 0.41 12.61 -11.60
N LYS A 46 -0.65 11.88 -11.96
CA LYS A 46 -1.85 11.81 -11.13
C LYS A 46 -1.55 10.99 -9.87
N ILE A 47 -2.00 11.49 -8.73
CA ILE A 47 -2.02 10.74 -7.47
C ILE A 47 -3.28 9.87 -7.46
N ARG A 48 -3.15 8.63 -7.01
CA ARG A 48 -4.27 7.71 -6.80
C ARG A 48 -5.17 8.24 -5.68
N GLN A 49 -6.48 8.16 -5.89
CA GLN A 49 -7.48 8.82 -5.03
C GLN A 49 -8.27 7.82 -4.18
N ASP A 50 -8.04 6.53 -4.38
CA ASP A 50 -8.84 5.41 -3.90
C ASP A 50 -8.15 4.62 -2.78
N HIS A 51 -6.95 5.03 -2.36
CA HIS A 51 -6.11 4.29 -1.42
C HIS A 51 -6.31 4.75 0.04
N PHE A 52 -7.58 4.80 0.46
CA PHE A 52 -7.99 5.06 1.84
C PHE A 52 -8.52 3.77 2.45
N TYR A 53 -7.87 3.30 3.52
CA TYR A 53 -8.12 1.99 4.11
C TYR A 53 -8.54 2.09 5.56
N GLY A 54 -9.57 1.33 5.93
CA GLY A 54 -10.13 1.31 7.28
C GLY A 54 -11.64 1.55 7.25
N GLN A 55 -12.33 1.05 8.28
CA GLN A 55 -13.80 0.99 8.35
C GLN A 55 -14.51 2.31 8.01
N ARG A 56 -13.90 3.46 8.32
CA ARG A 56 -14.47 4.79 8.10
C ARG A 56 -14.50 5.24 6.64
N PHE A 57 -13.63 4.69 5.80
CA PHE A 57 -13.52 5.10 4.39
C PHE A 57 -14.19 4.11 3.43
N THR A 58 -14.88 3.13 3.98
CA THR A 58 -15.31 1.94 3.28
C THR A 58 -16.79 1.72 3.48
N ASN A 59 -17.54 1.65 2.38
CA ASN A 59 -18.88 1.11 2.37
C ASN A 59 -18.81 -0.29 1.74
N GLU A 60 -19.06 -1.32 2.55
CA GLU A 60 -18.93 -2.73 2.14
C GLU A 60 -19.67 -3.01 0.82
N LYS A 61 -20.94 -2.57 0.73
CA LYS A 61 -21.77 -2.78 -0.45
C LYS A 61 -21.13 -2.15 -1.69
N ASN A 62 -20.69 -0.90 -1.59
CA ASN A 62 -20.07 -0.21 -2.72
C ASN A 62 -18.78 -0.90 -3.16
N ILE A 63 -17.90 -1.25 -2.21
CA ILE A 63 -16.64 -1.96 -2.50
C ILE A 63 -16.92 -3.29 -3.18
N ARG A 64 -17.88 -4.06 -2.67
CA ARG A 64 -18.28 -5.35 -3.21
C ARG A 64 -18.80 -5.25 -4.65
N GLU A 65 -19.67 -4.28 -4.92
CA GLU A 65 -20.24 -4.04 -6.25
C GLU A 65 -19.20 -3.54 -7.24
N GLU A 66 -18.28 -2.66 -6.80
CA GLU A 66 -17.17 -2.18 -7.61
C GLU A 66 -16.16 -3.31 -7.90
N MET A 67 -15.89 -4.16 -6.92
CA MET A 67 -14.99 -5.30 -7.08
C MET A 67 -15.56 -6.31 -8.06
N GLN A 68 -16.85 -6.66 -7.95
CA GLN A 68 -17.50 -7.54 -8.92
C GLN A 68 -17.47 -6.97 -10.33
N ARG A 69 -17.73 -5.67 -10.48
CA ARG A 69 -17.65 -5.00 -11.79
C ARG A 69 -16.26 -5.13 -12.41
N ASN A 70 -15.20 -4.93 -11.63
CA ASN A 70 -13.83 -5.08 -12.13
C ASN A 70 -13.48 -6.53 -12.46
N ILE A 71 -13.96 -7.50 -11.67
CA ILE A 71 -13.86 -8.94 -12.00
C ILE A 71 -14.55 -9.24 -13.34
N ASP A 72 -15.75 -8.71 -13.55
CA ASP A 72 -16.52 -8.91 -14.78
C ASP A 72 -15.80 -8.29 -16.00
N ILE A 73 -15.18 -7.11 -15.83
CA ILE A 73 -14.34 -6.48 -16.87
C ILE A 73 -13.18 -7.40 -17.20
N VAL A 74 -12.38 -7.86 -16.22
CA VAL A 74 -11.24 -8.77 -16.46
C VAL A 74 -11.69 -10.03 -17.18
N ASN A 75 -12.78 -10.66 -16.72
CA ASN A 75 -13.30 -11.88 -17.31
C ASN A 75 -13.93 -11.69 -18.70
N SER A 76 -14.31 -10.47 -19.09
CA SER A 76 -14.80 -10.18 -20.44
C SER A 76 -13.72 -10.33 -21.53
N PHE A 77 -12.45 -10.25 -21.14
CA PHE A 77 -11.29 -10.49 -22.03
C PHE A 77 -10.79 -11.94 -21.98
N ALA A 78 -11.28 -12.75 -21.04
CA ALA A 78 -10.88 -14.14 -20.91
C ALA A 78 -11.44 -15.01 -22.05
N PRO A 79 -10.80 -16.16 -22.38
CA PRO A 79 -11.35 -17.10 -23.34
C PRO A 79 -12.77 -17.53 -22.97
N LYS A 80 -13.64 -17.69 -23.99
CA LYS A 80 -15.05 -18.00 -23.77
C LYS A 80 -15.21 -19.30 -22.97
N GLY A 81 -15.83 -19.19 -21.79
CA GLY A 81 -16.10 -20.32 -20.90
C GLY A 81 -14.98 -20.61 -19.89
N GLU A 82 -13.89 -19.84 -19.92
CA GLU A 82 -12.73 -19.99 -19.04
C GLU A 82 -12.42 -18.65 -18.36
N PRO A 83 -13.19 -18.24 -17.33
CA PRO A 83 -12.90 -17.01 -16.62
C PRO A 83 -11.52 -17.07 -15.98
N TRP A 84 -10.79 -15.97 -16.02
CA TRP A 84 -9.49 -15.85 -15.38
C TRP A 84 -9.61 -15.72 -13.86
N ILE A 85 -10.58 -14.94 -13.40
CA ILE A 85 -10.94 -14.84 -11.98
C ILE A 85 -12.21 -15.66 -11.77
N LYS A 86 -12.15 -16.72 -10.97
CA LYS A 86 -13.27 -17.62 -10.72
C LYS A 86 -14.07 -17.19 -9.50
N GLY A 87 -13.44 -16.49 -8.57
CA GLY A 87 -14.12 -15.94 -7.40
C GLY A 87 -15.15 -14.87 -7.78
N SER A 88 -16.10 -14.67 -6.88
CA SER A 88 -17.13 -13.63 -6.98
C SER A 88 -17.31 -12.96 -5.62
N THR A 89 -17.98 -11.81 -5.62
CA THR A 89 -18.17 -11.04 -4.40
C THR A 89 -19.58 -11.23 -3.84
N TYR A 90 -19.68 -11.34 -2.51
CA TYR A 90 -20.95 -11.54 -1.79
C TYR A 90 -20.90 -10.83 -0.42
N PRO A 91 -22.05 -10.60 0.24
CA PRO A 91 -22.06 -9.99 1.57
C PRO A 91 -21.29 -10.83 2.59
N ASP A 92 -20.64 -10.17 3.56
CA ASP A 92 -19.94 -10.83 4.67
C ASP A 92 -18.77 -11.76 4.26
N MET A 93 -18.04 -11.42 3.20
CA MET A 93 -16.87 -12.19 2.76
C MET A 93 -15.80 -12.27 3.84
N THR A 94 -15.33 -13.47 4.14
CA THR A 94 -14.29 -13.66 5.16
C THR A 94 -12.92 -13.25 4.62
N HIS A 95 -11.94 -13.07 5.51
CA HIS A 95 -10.55 -12.89 5.11
C HIS A 95 -10.04 -14.06 4.24
N GLU A 96 -10.50 -15.30 4.49
CA GLU A 96 -10.14 -16.45 3.65
C GLU A 96 -10.67 -16.31 2.22
N ASP A 97 -11.87 -15.75 2.05
CA ASP A 97 -12.46 -15.52 0.73
C ASP A 97 -11.73 -14.43 -0.05
N LEU A 98 -11.34 -13.35 0.65
CA LEU A 98 -10.50 -12.29 0.10
C LEU A 98 -9.11 -12.79 -0.28
N MET A 99 -8.52 -13.65 0.54
CA MET A 99 -7.26 -14.34 0.26
C MET A 99 -7.33 -15.14 -1.04
N LYS A 100 -8.41 -15.89 -1.28
CA LYS A 100 -8.59 -16.64 -2.55
C LYS A 100 -8.62 -15.71 -3.76
N LEU A 101 -9.31 -14.57 -3.67
CA LEU A 101 -9.30 -13.58 -4.75
C LEU A 101 -7.92 -12.95 -4.94
N HIS A 102 -7.20 -12.67 -3.85
CA HIS A 102 -5.85 -12.13 -3.90
C HIS A 102 -4.88 -13.10 -4.58
N GLU A 103 -4.97 -14.40 -4.28
CA GLU A 103 -4.20 -15.45 -4.95
C GLU A 103 -4.48 -15.51 -6.47
N GLU A 104 -5.75 -15.38 -6.88
CA GLU A 104 -6.10 -15.30 -8.30
C GLU A 104 -5.49 -14.05 -8.96
N PHE A 105 -5.51 -12.90 -8.29
CA PHE A 105 -4.84 -11.69 -8.75
C PHE A 105 -3.31 -11.89 -8.88
N GLU A 106 -2.64 -12.42 -7.86
CA GLU A 106 -1.20 -12.65 -7.85
C GLU A 106 -0.77 -13.63 -8.95
N PHE A 107 -1.61 -14.61 -9.27
CA PHE A 107 -1.37 -15.54 -10.37
C PHE A 107 -1.51 -14.91 -11.76
N LEU A 108 -2.39 -13.91 -11.90
CA LEU A 108 -2.67 -13.24 -13.18
C LEU A 108 -1.73 -12.08 -13.46
N SER A 109 -1.46 -11.24 -12.45
CA SER A 109 -0.73 -9.98 -12.60
C SER A 109 0.67 -10.09 -13.24
N PRO A 110 1.48 -11.16 -13.08
CA PRO A 110 2.77 -11.25 -13.76
C PRO A 110 2.67 -11.77 -15.20
N ARG A 111 1.49 -12.21 -15.66
CA ARG A 111 1.37 -12.85 -16.98
C ARG A 111 1.51 -11.82 -18.12
N PRO A 112 2.02 -12.23 -19.30
CA PRO A 112 2.18 -11.33 -20.45
C PRO A 112 0.90 -10.61 -20.89
N GLU A 113 -0.25 -11.26 -20.71
CA GLU A 113 -1.57 -10.70 -21.00
C GLU A 113 -1.85 -9.42 -20.19
N PHE A 114 -1.29 -9.30 -18.99
CA PHE A 114 -1.49 -8.14 -18.10
C PHE A 114 -0.26 -7.21 -18.01
N THR A 115 0.90 -7.65 -18.47
CA THR A 115 2.17 -6.89 -18.35
C THR A 115 2.68 -6.37 -19.69
N SER A 116 2.22 -6.91 -20.82
CA SER A 116 2.67 -6.47 -22.13
C SER A 116 2.15 -5.08 -22.47
N ARG A 117 2.92 -4.32 -23.28
CA ARG A 117 2.48 -3.01 -23.79
C ARG A 117 1.22 -3.07 -24.68
N SER A 118 0.89 -4.27 -25.17
CA SER A 118 -0.31 -4.54 -25.96
C SER A 118 -1.53 -4.94 -25.12
N ALA A 119 -1.37 -5.13 -23.81
CA ALA A 119 -2.47 -5.47 -22.92
C ALA A 119 -3.55 -4.36 -22.96
N PRO A 120 -4.85 -4.72 -23.09
CA PRO A 120 -5.92 -3.74 -23.01
C PRO A 120 -5.86 -2.95 -21.71
N HIS A 121 -5.75 -1.63 -21.80
CA HIS A 121 -5.56 -0.76 -20.64
C HIS A 121 -6.67 -0.93 -19.59
N GLU A 122 -7.93 -0.96 -20.04
CA GLU A 122 -9.11 -1.16 -19.19
C GLU A 122 -9.04 -2.48 -18.38
N MET A 123 -8.57 -3.56 -19.01
CA MET A 123 -8.41 -4.87 -18.35
C MET A 123 -7.31 -4.84 -17.28
N VAL A 124 -6.17 -4.22 -17.60
CA VAL A 124 -5.05 -4.09 -16.67
C VAL A 124 -5.43 -3.21 -15.48
N GLU A 125 -6.09 -2.08 -15.72
CA GLU A 125 -6.60 -1.21 -14.66
C GLU A 125 -7.61 -1.94 -13.80
N ALA A 126 -8.57 -2.67 -14.40
CA ALA A 126 -9.55 -3.43 -13.64
C ALA A 126 -8.90 -4.49 -12.74
N LEU A 127 -7.89 -5.23 -13.24
CA LEU A 127 -7.16 -6.20 -12.42
C LEU A 127 -6.44 -5.54 -11.24
N ILE A 128 -5.79 -4.40 -11.46
CA ILE A 128 -5.15 -3.62 -10.39
C ILE A 128 -6.19 -3.16 -9.36
N TYR A 129 -7.34 -2.67 -9.83
CA TYR A 129 -8.43 -2.23 -8.97
C TYR A 129 -9.05 -3.36 -8.14
N VAL A 130 -9.12 -4.58 -8.67
CA VAL A 130 -9.53 -5.76 -7.87
C VAL A 130 -8.63 -5.88 -6.63
N ASN A 131 -7.30 -5.79 -6.80
CA ASN A 131 -6.37 -5.88 -5.67
C ASN A 131 -6.56 -4.74 -4.64
N VAL A 132 -6.74 -3.50 -5.13
CA VAL A 132 -7.02 -2.36 -4.25
C VAL A 132 -8.30 -2.58 -3.46
N LEU A 133 -9.36 -3.05 -4.11
CA LEU A 133 -10.66 -3.28 -3.48
C LEU A 133 -10.64 -4.44 -2.49
N ILE A 134 -9.82 -5.47 -2.72
CA ILE A 134 -9.59 -6.56 -1.75
C ILE A 134 -9.06 -5.98 -0.44
N HIS A 135 -7.97 -5.21 -0.50
CA HIS A 135 -7.38 -4.59 0.70
C HIS A 135 -8.30 -3.54 1.36
N ARG A 136 -9.11 -2.82 0.57
CA ARG A 136 -10.14 -1.93 1.13
C ARG A 136 -11.22 -2.72 1.87
N TYR A 137 -11.64 -3.87 1.33
CA TYR A 137 -12.59 -4.74 1.99
C TYR A 137 -11.99 -5.32 3.29
N GLU A 138 -10.72 -5.74 3.29
CA GLU A 138 -10.01 -6.15 4.52
C GLU A 138 -10.02 -5.05 5.58
N GLY A 139 -9.90 -3.79 5.16
CA GLY A 139 -9.99 -2.62 6.03
C GLY A 139 -11.32 -2.48 6.79
N ILE A 140 -12.40 -3.13 6.34
CA ILE A 140 -13.70 -3.15 7.06
C ILE A 140 -13.58 -3.92 8.38
N TYR A 141 -12.74 -4.95 8.42
CA TYR A 141 -12.49 -5.78 9.59
C TYR A 141 -11.41 -5.23 10.51
N ALA A 142 -10.78 -4.11 10.15
CA ALA A 142 -9.84 -3.43 11.02
C ALA A 142 -10.52 -2.92 12.30
N GLU A 143 -9.78 -2.87 13.41
CA GLU A 143 -10.32 -2.32 14.66
C GLU A 143 -10.78 -0.86 14.47
N PRO A 144 -11.88 -0.43 15.13
CA PRO A 144 -12.36 0.94 15.04
C PRO A 144 -11.27 1.96 15.34
N GLY A 145 -11.09 2.92 14.42
CA GLY A 145 -10.07 3.98 14.54
C GLY A 145 -8.70 3.63 13.96
N LYS A 146 -8.48 2.38 13.53
CA LYS A 146 -7.30 2.00 12.75
C LYS A 146 -7.55 2.25 11.26
N PHE A 147 -6.76 3.14 10.68
CA PHE A 147 -6.76 3.40 9.24
C PHE A 147 -5.35 3.70 8.70
N HIS A 148 -5.21 3.71 7.37
CA HIS A 148 -4.05 4.28 6.69
C HIS A 148 -4.45 4.84 5.33
N VAL A 149 -3.59 5.69 4.77
CA VAL A 149 -3.76 6.27 3.43
C VAL A 149 -2.48 6.05 2.65
N ASP A 150 -2.57 5.47 1.45
CA ASP A 150 -1.41 5.37 0.56
C ASP A 150 -1.45 6.53 -0.46
N ALA A 151 -0.46 7.40 -0.39
CA ALA A 151 -0.25 8.48 -1.35
C ALA A 151 0.63 7.99 -2.50
N LEU A 152 -0.01 7.35 -3.50
CA LEU A 152 0.68 6.70 -4.61
C LEU A 152 0.47 7.46 -5.92
N PHE A 153 1.48 7.50 -6.78
CA PHE A 153 1.33 7.99 -8.16
C PHE A 153 0.75 6.88 -9.06
N MET A 154 0.07 7.24 -10.15
CA MET A 154 -0.53 6.26 -11.07
C MET A 154 0.50 5.39 -11.79
N ASP A 155 1.60 5.98 -12.27
CA ASP A 155 2.70 5.32 -12.99
C ASP A 155 4.07 5.75 -12.42
N PRO A 156 4.38 5.32 -11.17
CA PRO A 156 5.59 5.72 -10.48
C PRO A 156 6.82 4.98 -11.05
N THR A 157 7.95 5.68 -11.08
CA THR A 157 9.25 5.08 -11.40
C THR A 157 9.76 4.28 -10.21
N ASN A 158 10.30 3.08 -10.48
CA ASN A 158 10.98 2.27 -9.47
C ASN A 158 12.46 2.67 -9.38
N TRP A 159 12.94 2.88 -8.16
CA TRP A 159 14.33 3.23 -7.85
C TRP A 159 14.96 2.14 -6.99
N ALA A 160 16.15 1.68 -7.35
CA ALA A 160 16.82 0.63 -6.59
C ALA A 160 17.30 1.15 -5.22
N PHE A 161 17.23 0.30 -4.19
CA PHE A 161 17.89 0.59 -2.92
C PHE A 161 19.41 0.47 -3.04
N GLU A 162 20.13 1.30 -2.30
CA GLU A 162 21.56 1.12 -2.03
C GLU A 162 21.76 0.12 -0.89
N GLU A 163 22.96 -0.46 -0.79
CA GLU A 163 23.29 -1.44 0.27
C GLU A 163 23.07 -0.87 1.68
N SER A 164 23.33 0.43 1.87
CA SER A 164 23.14 1.10 3.16
C SER A 164 21.66 1.26 3.53
N ASP A 165 20.75 1.30 2.56
CA ASP A 165 19.33 1.55 2.81
C ASP A 165 18.65 0.41 3.54
N TYR A 166 19.14 -0.81 3.34
CA TYR A 166 18.59 -2.01 3.97
C TYR A 166 18.67 -1.96 5.51
N GLN A 167 19.56 -1.16 6.07
CA GLN A 167 19.67 -0.96 7.52
C GLN A 167 18.58 -0.04 8.10
N LEU A 168 17.80 0.62 7.24
CA LEU A 168 16.72 1.53 7.65
C LEU A 168 15.38 0.80 7.84
N PHE A 169 15.27 -0.44 7.37
CA PHE A 169 14.07 -1.25 7.53
C PHE A 169 13.85 -1.60 9.00
N THR A 170 12.62 -1.40 9.47
CA THR A 170 12.21 -1.71 10.84
C THR A 170 10.84 -2.38 10.88
N LEU A 171 10.65 -3.29 11.83
CA LEU A 171 9.35 -3.87 12.16
C LEU A 171 8.53 -2.96 13.09
N GLU A 172 9.09 -1.82 13.51
CA GLU A 172 8.36 -0.83 14.31
C GLU A 172 7.45 0.02 13.43
N GLN A 173 6.17 0.03 13.77
CA GLN A 173 5.18 0.92 13.21
C GLN A 173 4.66 1.87 14.29
N LYS A 174 4.52 3.14 13.94
CA LYS A 174 4.09 4.19 14.87
C LYS A 174 2.96 4.98 14.24
N GLN A 175 2.01 5.35 15.09
CA GLN A 175 0.87 6.15 14.66
C GLN A 175 1.33 7.57 14.25
N GLY A 176 0.78 8.08 13.15
CA GLY A 176 1.13 9.39 12.62
C GLY A 176 2.50 9.43 11.95
N TRP A 177 3.07 8.28 11.61
CA TRP A 177 4.32 8.21 10.84
C TRP A 177 4.05 8.04 9.36
N LEU A 178 5.01 8.51 8.56
CA LEU A 178 5.08 8.32 7.13
C LEU A 178 6.04 7.15 6.85
N TYR A 179 5.59 6.17 6.08
CA TYR A 179 6.41 5.03 5.66
C TYR A 179 6.58 5.01 4.15
N LEU A 180 7.73 4.54 3.69
CA LEU A 180 8.02 4.40 2.28
C LEU A 180 7.10 3.38 1.59
N ASP A 181 6.59 3.72 0.40
CA ASP A 181 5.94 2.77 -0.48
C ASP A 181 6.97 1.96 -1.30
N TYR A 182 6.77 0.64 -1.38
CA TYR A 182 7.68 -0.23 -2.10
C TYR A 182 7.24 -0.47 -3.54
N GLY A 183 8.21 -0.66 -4.44
CA GLY A 183 7.92 -0.86 -5.85
C GLY A 183 7.88 -2.32 -6.30
N VAL A 184 7.87 -3.27 -5.37
CA VAL A 184 7.81 -4.70 -5.67
C VAL A 184 6.40 -5.25 -5.44
N THR A 185 5.90 -6.01 -6.42
CA THR A 185 4.66 -6.79 -6.28
C THR A 185 4.93 -8.12 -5.58
N GLY A 186 4.10 -8.48 -4.62
CA GLY A 186 4.16 -9.72 -3.84
C GLY A 186 4.21 -9.45 -2.33
N VAL A 187 4.12 -10.52 -1.55
CA VAL A 187 4.04 -10.44 -0.08
C VAL A 187 5.44 -10.26 0.54
N PRO A 188 5.71 -9.18 1.30
CA PRO A 188 6.99 -9.01 2.00
C PRO A 188 7.22 -10.11 3.06
N PRO A 189 8.48 -10.47 3.40
CA PRO A 189 8.75 -11.61 4.29
C PRO A 189 8.10 -11.52 5.68
N ALA A 190 8.06 -10.34 6.29
CA ALA A 190 7.41 -10.16 7.60
C ALA A 190 5.88 -10.37 7.51
N VAL A 191 5.25 -9.84 6.46
CA VAL A 191 3.80 -10.01 6.20
C VAL A 191 3.48 -11.48 5.93
N ALA A 192 4.30 -12.15 5.12
CA ALA A 192 4.15 -13.57 4.83
C ALA A 192 4.17 -14.44 6.09
N PHE A 193 5.02 -14.12 7.06
CA PHE A 193 5.05 -14.79 8.35
C PHE A 193 3.77 -14.55 9.17
N TRP A 194 3.33 -13.29 9.29
CA TRP A 194 2.14 -12.94 10.07
C TRP A 194 0.84 -13.52 9.48
N GLN A 195 0.74 -13.55 8.15
CA GLN A 195 -0.41 -14.09 7.42
C GLN A 195 -0.29 -15.59 7.13
N LYS A 196 0.83 -16.22 7.48
CA LYS A 196 1.10 -17.65 7.26
C LYS A 196 0.95 -18.07 5.79
N VAL A 197 1.33 -17.20 4.85
CA VAL A 197 1.15 -17.45 3.42
C VAL A 197 1.94 -18.67 2.94
N GLU A 198 1.43 -19.33 1.91
CA GLU A 198 2.03 -20.52 1.30
C GLU A 198 2.97 -20.20 0.13
N GLN A 199 2.93 -18.96 -0.37
CA GLN A 199 3.79 -18.46 -1.43
C GLN A 199 5.14 -17.99 -0.87
N ARG A 200 6.19 -18.04 -1.71
CA ARG A 200 7.51 -17.55 -1.32
C ARG A 200 7.45 -16.02 -1.18
N PRO A 201 7.84 -15.44 -0.04
CA PRO A 201 7.84 -14.00 0.09
C PRO A 201 8.86 -13.33 -0.83
N VAL A 202 8.58 -12.09 -1.20
CA VAL A 202 9.41 -11.31 -2.12
C VAL A 202 10.10 -10.18 -1.33
N PRO A 203 11.44 -10.19 -1.21
CA PRO A 203 12.18 -9.09 -0.62
C PRO A 203 12.03 -7.78 -1.39
N GLN A 204 12.16 -6.66 -0.70
CA GLN A 204 12.02 -5.33 -1.28
C GLN A 204 13.38 -4.82 -1.78
N TYR A 205 13.55 -4.68 -3.08
CA TYR A 205 14.82 -4.23 -3.71
C TYR A 205 14.72 -2.86 -4.38
N ASN A 206 13.52 -2.27 -4.41
CA ASN A 206 13.27 -0.95 -4.97
C ASN A 206 12.18 -0.20 -4.20
N TYR A 207 12.17 1.11 -4.37
CA TYR A 207 11.21 2.04 -3.80
C TYR A 207 10.61 2.97 -4.84
N LYS A 208 9.49 3.59 -4.46
CA LYS A 208 8.80 4.61 -5.23
C LYS A 208 8.77 5.94 -4.49
N ALA A 209 8.31 6.98 -5.17
CA ALA A 209 8.10 8.29 -4.58
C ALA A 209 6.96 8.33 -3.54
N GLY A 210 6.01 7.40 -3.65
CA GLY A 210 4.83 7.34 -2.81
C GLY A 210 5.15 7.01 -1.36
N ALA A 211 4.15 7.22 -0.51
CA ALA A 211 4.29 6.96 0.92
C ALA A 211 2.96 6.55 1.55
N LYS A 212 3.05 5.85 2.69
CA LYS A 212 1.94 5.38 3.50
C LYS A 212 1.81 6.25 4.75
N LEU A 213 0.67 6.90 4.92
CA LEU A 213 0.33 7.68 6.12
C LEU A 213 -0.37 6.73 7.10
N PHE A 214 0.27 6.42 8.22
CA PHE A 214 -0.10 5.26 9.04
C PHE A 214 -0.79 5.62 10.36
N PHE A 215 -1.96 5.02 10.65
CA PHE A 215 -2.74 5.29 11.86
C PHE A 215 -3.30 4.03 12.55
N TRP A 216 -2.65 2.87 12.47
CA TRP A 216 -3.10 1.62 13.13
C TRP A 216 -2.71 1.47 14.60
N GLY A 217 -2.14 2.52 15.21
CA GLY A 217 -1.55 2.46 16.54
C GLY A 217 -0.10 1.98 16.50
N ASP A 218 0.61 2.15 17.62
CA ASP A 218 1.99 1.72 17.72
C ASP A 218 2.07 0.19 17.79
N SER A 219 2.94 -0.41 17.00
CA SER A 219 3.21 -1.85 17.03
C SER A 219 4.69 -2.13 16.77
N SER A 220 5.16 -3.27 17.26
CA SER A 220 6.51 -3.76 16.99
C SER A 220 6.47 -5.25 16.71
N GLY A 221 7.03 -5.64 15.57
CA GLY A 221 7.24 -7.06 15.23
C GLY A 221 8.44 -7.71 15.92
N ASP A 222 9.26 -6.97 16.67
CA ASP A 222 10.53 -7.48 17.19
C ASP A 222 10.35 -8.64 18.18
N SER A 223 9.26 -8.63 18.95
CA SER A 223 8.95 -9.72 19.88
C SER A 223 8.75 -11.09 19.20
N GLN A 224 8.46 -11.10 17.90
CA GLN A 224 8.24 -12.31 17.10
C GLN A 224 9.42 -12.64 16.19
N LYS A 225 10.53 -11.90 16.26
CA LYS A 225 11.66 -12.02 15.33
C LYS A 225 12.29 -13.42 15.32
N ASP A 226 12.44 -14.05 16.48
CA ASP A 226 12.99 -15.41 16.57
C ASP A 226 12.06 -16.48 15.96
N GLN A 227 10.74 -16.30 16.11
CA GLN A 227 9.74 -17.19 15.50
C GLN A 227 9.73 -17.01 13.98
N MET A 228 9.83 -15.77 13.52
CA MET A 228 9.93 -15.42 12.11
C MET A 228 11.22 -15.98 11.49
N ALA A 229 12.36 -15.89 12.20
CA ALA A 229 13.64 -16.46 11.80
C ALA A 229 13.51 -17.95 11.51
N THR A 230 12.94 -18.68 12.46
CA THR A 230 12.77 -20.13 12.38
C THR A 230 11.85 -20.47 11.21
N TRP A 231 10.69 -19.81 11.11
CA TRP A 231 9.70 -20.10 10.07
C TRP A 231 10.21 -19.81 8.65
N LEU A 232 10.84 -18.67 8.41
CA LEU A 232 11.39 -18.30 7.10
C LEU A 232 12.55 -19.23 6.69
N LYS A 233 13.39 -19.63 7.65
CA LYS A 233 14.49 -20.55 7.40
C LYS A 233 13.99 -21.95 7.05
N GLU A 234 13.03 -22.48 7.82
CA GLU A 234 12.48 -23.82 7.58
C GLU A 234 11.66 -23.90 6.28
N LYS A 235 10.84 -22.88 5.99
CA LYS A 235 9.92 -22.93 4.84
C LYS A 235 10.60 -22.59 3.52
N TRP A 236 11.55 -21.65 3.51
CA TRP A 236 12.10 -21.07 2.27
C TRP A 236 13.62 -20.93 2.24
N ASP A 237 14.33 -21.41 3.28
CA ASP A 237 15.78 -21.23 3.46
C ASP A 237 16.22 -19.76 3.49
N MET A 238 15.36 -18.86 3.99
CA MET A 238 15.62 -17.42 4.07
C MET A 238 16.18 -17.05 5.45
N ASP A 239 17.26 -16.27 5.47
CA ASP A 239 17.92 -15.80 6.70
C ASP A 239 17.48 -14.38 7.05
N ILE A 240 16.75 -14.20 8.16
CA ILE A 240 16.27 -12.89 8.61
C ILE A 240 17.38 -11.90 8.97
N PHE A 241 18.61 -12.37 9.13
CA PHE A 241 19.77 -11.53 9.39
C PHE A 241 20.41 -11.01 8.11
N ASP A 242 19.98 -11.48 6.92
CA ASP A 242 20.30 -10.83 5.66
C ASP A 242 19.51 -9.51 5.57
N PRO A 243 20.18 -8.34 5.60
CA PRO A 243 19.49 -7.05 5.54
C PRO A 243 18.69 -6.89 4.24
N LYS A 244 19.05 -7.60 3.16
CA LYS A 244 18.32 -7.56 1.88
C LYS A 244 16.96 -8.23 1.92
N LEU A 245 16.63 -8.96 2.98
CA LEU A 245 15.24 -9.40 3.19
C LEU A 245 14.30 -8.22 3.47
N ALA A 246 14.84 -7.05 3.87
CA ALA A 246 14.08 -5.81 3.97
C ALA A 246 12.82 -5.97 4.83
N LEU A 247 13.02 -6.38 6.08
CA LEU A 247 11.92 -6.71 6.99
C LEU A 247 11.21 -5.45 7.51
N GLY A 248 9.93 -5.33 7.20
CA GLY A 248 9.10 -4.22 7.67
C GLY A 248 9.20 -3.01 6.76
N TYR A 249 9.43 -1.83 7.35
CA TYR A 249 9.30 -0.56 6.64
C TYR A 249 10.44 0.42 6.88
N ILE A 250 10.71 1.28 5.90
CA ILE A 250 11.56 2.47 6.08
C ILE A 250 10.68 3.65 6.53
N PRO A 251 10.88 4.19 7.75
CA PRO A 251 10.19 5.38 8.22
C PRO A 251 10.78 6.62 7.54
N LEU A 252 9.92 7.47 6.97
CA LEU A 252 10.29 8.69 6.26
C LEU A 252 10.15 9.93 7.12
N GLY A 253 9.15 9.97 7.99
CA GLY A 253 8.86 11.13 8.82
C GLY A 253 7.73 10.90 9.80
N LYS A 254 7.38 11.95 10.54
CA LYS A 254 6.27 11.95 11.50
C LYS A 254 5.43 13.22 11.34
N ILE A 255 4.16 13.19 11.72
CA ILE A 255 3.31 14.38 11.71
C ILE A 255 3.99 15.51 12.49
N HIS A 256 3.93 16.71 11.91
CA HIS A 256 4.41 17.93 12.52
C HIS A 256 3.44 18.40 13.61
N GLY A 257 3.97 18.60 14.81
CA GLY A 257 3.20 19.06 15.98
C GLY A 257 2.39 17.94 16.66
N ASP A 258 1.55 18.36 17.61
CA ASP A 258 0.61 17.46 18.28
C ASP A 258 -0.58 17.17 17.36
N PHE A 259 -1.10 15.94 17.42
CA PHE A 259 -2.26 15.55 16.64
C PHE A 259 -3.22 14.65 17.42
N ASP A 260 -4.50 14.68 17.05
CA ASP A 260 -5.51 13.73 17.47
C ASP A 260 -5.89 12.84 16.28
N SER A 261 -5.67 11.53 16.41
CA SER A 261 -5.95 10.59 15.33
C SER A 261 -7.43 10.52 14.95
N ARG A 262 -8.35 10.78 15.89
CA ARG A 262 -9.79 10.81 15.62
C ARG A 262 -10.17 12.05 14.84
N GLU A 263 -9.60 13.21 15.20
CA GLU A 263 -9.80 14.43 14.43
C GLU A 263 -9.28 14.28 13.00
N ILE A 264 -8.08 13.71 12.82
CA ILE A 264 -7.53 13.41 11.49
C ILE A 264 -8.47 12.46 10.73
N ALA A 265 -8.98 11.40 11.37
CA ALA A 265 -9.90 10.48 10.72
C ALA A 265 -11.19 11.19 10.26
N ASP A 266 -11.78 12.03 11.10
CA ASP A 266 -12.99 12.81 10.78
C ASP A 266 -12.72 13.78 9.61
N GLN A 267 -11.53 14.38 9.55
CA GLN A 267 -11.14 15.26 8.45
C GLN A 267 -10.92 14.48 7.16
N LEU A 268 -10.21 13.35 7.20
CA LEU A 268 -9.95 12.52 6.00
C LEU A 268 -11.20 11.84 5.47
N GLU A 269 -12.20 11.55 6.30
CA GLU A 269 -13.48 11.01 5.86
C GLU A 269 -14.22 12.01 4.96
N ARG A 270 -14.11 13.31 5.27
CA ARG A 270 -14.69 14.41 4.47
C ARG A 270 -13.79 14.81 3.29
N HIS A 271 -12.48 14.69 3.45
CA HIS A 271 -11.48 15.07 2.45
C HIS A 271 -10.76 13.83 1.93
N ASN A 272 -11.50 12.89 1.35
CA ASN A 272 -11.01 11.57 0.95
C ASN A 272 -10.31 11.55 -0.42
N GLN A 273 -9.72 12.68 -0.83
CA GLN A 273 -8.93 12.82 -2.04
C GLN A 273 -7.65 13.59 -1.77
N ILE A 274 -6.53 13.08 -2.26
CA ILE A 274 -5.25 13.79 -2.21
C ILE A 274 -5.22 14.76 -3.41
N GLU A 275 -5.30 16.06 -3.12
CA GLU A 275 -5.23 17.11 -4.12
C GLU A 275 -3.80 17.35 -4.60
N SER A 276 -2.84 17.43 -3.66
CA SER A 276 -1.44 17.70 -3.98
C SER A 276 -0.50 17.25 -2.86
N ILE A 277 0.79 17.15 -3.20
CA ILE A 277 1.89 16.93 -2.26
C ILE A 277 2.91 18.05 -2.49
N GLU A 278 3.40 18.64 -1.40
CA GLU A 278 4.36 19.76 -1.40
C GLU A 278 5.60 19.38 -0.58
N ILE A 279 6.79 19.74 -1.09
CA ILE A 279 8.05 19.71 -0.32
C ILE A 279 8.30 21.15 0.15
N LEU A 280 8.49 21.34 1.47
CA LEU A 280 8.64 22.66 2.12
C LEU A 280 10.06 22.88 2.65
#